data_AF-A0A6N7Q138-F1
#
_entry.id   AF-A0A6N7Q138-F1
#
_cell.length_a   1.000
_cell.length_b   1.000
_cell.length_c   1.000
_cell.angle_alpha   90.00
_cell.angle_beta   90.00
_cell.angle_gamma   90.00
#
_symmetry.space_group_name_H-M   'P 1'
#
loop_
_entity.id
_entity.type
_entity.pdbx_description
1 polymer ?
#
loop_
_entity_poly.entity_id
_entity_poly.type
_entity_poly.pdbx_seq_one_letter_code
_entity_poly.pdbx_strand_id
1 'polypeptide(L)'
;MTEHSPKQTGQVLPLRRGAADGVPRIDPRTPARALAALVEQEGQEAPKAVYRAFDEYNREHFDGRLGQSMLLITQPASPRTLGDYVPRDAHGIPSRIRIAPKCEAVCLAYVLDVVLHEMVHAWQHEVLDNLEQGYEGHGPRFAEKCNEIGAKFGLAEVAPKGRRGKAKAAHWPMCVRPEGYYGPNDPRKRCDDEEEDAAGRAKPEPGSAAEMTSVLVEGLDKLDLVFFRAVAGAKGLPVAAVLRELVIEEARKIAQTGSKSLGAVLDEYEKLRAAGAGKEES
;
A
#
# COMPACT_ATOMS: atom_id res chain seq x y z
N MET A 1 -39.99 -5.46 -46.48
CA MET A 1 -38.93 -4.52 -46.88
C MET A 1 -38.45 -3.83 -45.63
N THR A 2 -37.33 -4.30 -45.08
CA THR A 2 -36.71 -3.74 -43.86
C THR A 2 -35.23 -3.57 -44.17
N GLU A 3 -34.84 -2.32 -44.43
CA GLU A 3 -33.47 -1.95 -44.79
C GLU A 3 -32.57 -2.03 -43.54
N HIS A 4 -31.50 -2.82 -43.63
CA HIS A 4 -30.45 -2.89 -42.62
C HIS A 4 -29.33 -1.93 -42.99
N SER A 5 -29.17 -0.85 -42.19
CA SER A 5 -28.03 0.05 -42.30
C SER A 5 -26.73 -0.65 -41.87
N PRO A 6 -25.65 -0.58 -42.68
CA PRO A 6 -24.36 -1.17 -42.33
C PRO A 6 -23.66 -0.32 -41.26
N LYS A 7 -23.21 -0.99 -40.18
CA LYS A 7 -22.36 -0.38 -39.15
C LYS A 7 -21.01 -0.03 -39.75
N GLN A 8 -20.69 1.26 -39.83
CA GLN A 8 -19.35 1.74 -40.17
C GLN A 8 -18.37 1.35 -39.05
N THR A 9 -17.52 0.36 -39.32
CA THR A 9 -16.34 0.06 -38.54
C THR A 9 -15.30 1.16 -38.77
N GLY A 10 -15.16 2.07 -37.81
CA GLY A 10 -14.14 3.12 -37.84
C GLY A 10 -12.74 2.50 -37.90
N GLN A 11 -12.05 2.72 -39.03
CA GLN A 11 -10.62 2.45 -39.16
C GLN A 11 -9.88 3.35 -38.19
N VAL A 12 -9.35 2.79 -37.10
CA VAL A 12 -8.40 3.48 -36.24
C VAL A 12 -7.08 3.55 -37.01
N LEU A 13 -6.79 4.72 -37.59
CA LEU A 13 -5.51 5.01 -38.23
C LEU A 13 -4.37 4.80 -37.22
N PRO A 14 -3.36 3.98 -37.54
CA PRO A 14 -2.21 3.82 -36.65
C PRO A 14 -1.46 5.15 -36.56
N LEU A 15 -1.39 5.73 -35.36
CA LEU A 15 -0.53 6.87 -35.05
C LEU A 15 0.94 6.43 -35.22
N ARG A 16 1.47 6.47 -36.44
CA ARG A 16 2.91 6.34 -36.69
C ARG A 16 3.60 7.58 -36.13
N ARG A 17 4.13 7.47 -34.91
CA ARG A 17 5.11 8.43 -34.37
C ARG A 17 6.43 8.24 -35.10
N GLY A 18 6.64 8.99 -36.19
CA GLY A 18 8.00 9.37 -36.54
C GLY A 18 8.52 10.23 -35.38
N ALA A 19 9.65 9.86 -34.79
CA ALA A 19 10.36 10.79 -33.93
C ALA A 19 10.64 12.04 -34.77
N ALA A 20 10.20 13.21 -34.33
CA ALA A 20 10.52 14.44 -35.03
C ALA A 20 12.04 14.58 -35.05
N ASP A 21 12.63 14.47 -36.23
CA ASP A 21 14.06 14.66 -36.44
C ASP A 21 14.46 16.01 -35.82
N GLY A 22 15.37 15.98 -34.85
CA GLY A 22 15.90 17.19 -34.20
C GLY A 22 15.52 17.43 -32.74
N VAL A 23 14.64 16.64 -32.11
CA VAL A 23 14.42 16.73 -30.66
C VAL A 23 15.56 16.01 -29.91
N PRO A 24 16.29 16.68 -29.00
CA PRO A 24 17.31 16.02 -28.19
C PRO A 24 16.73 14.82 -27.43
N ARG A 25 17.38 13.67 -27.52
CA ARG A 25 16.98 12.50 -26.75
C ARG A 25 17.29 12.75 -25.27
N ILE A 26 16.24 12.90 -24.47
CA ILE A 26 16.34 12.94 -23.01
C ILE A 26 16.60 11.51 -22.52
N ASP A 27 17.58 11.32 -21.62
CA ASP A 27 17.75 10.05 -20.93
C ASP A 27 16.44 9.71 -20.21
N PRO A 28 15.79 8.57 -20.53
CA PRO A 28 14.49 8.22 -19.96
C PRO A 28 14.53 7.99 -18.44
N ARG A 29 15.71 7.89 -17.82
CA ARG A 29 15.88 7.82 -16.35
C ARG A 29 16.01 9.18 -15.67
N THR A 30 16.07 10.27 -16.42
CA THR A 30 16.15 11.63 -15.87
C THR A 30 15.03 11.94 -14.87
N PRO A 31 13.75 11.58 -15.12
CA PRO A 31 12.68 11.83 -14.16
C PRO A 31 12.90 11.10 -12.82
N ALA A 32 13.38 9.86 -12.84
CA ALA A 32 13.63 9.09 -11.63
C ALA A 32 14.76 9.70 -10.78
N ARG A 33 15.85 10.14 -11.41
CA ARG A 33 16.95 10.83 -10.71
C ARG A 33 16.54 12.19 -10.17
N ALA A 34 15.74 12.95 -10.92
CA ALA A 34 15.22 14.23 -10.46
C ALA A 34 14.31 14.07 -9.24
N LEU A 35 13.45 13.05 -9.25
CA LEU A 35 12.61 12.73 -8.09
C LEU A 35 13.44 12.28 -6.88
N ALA A 36 14.44 11.42 -7.08
CA ALA A 36 15.35 10.99 -6.01
C ALA A 36 16.03 12.19 -5.33
N ALA A 37 16.55 13.14 -6.12
CA ALA A 37 17.19 14.35 -5.61
C ALA A 37 16.19 15.23 -4.83
N LEU A 38 14.96 15.39 -5.33
CA LEU A 38 13.92 16.14 -4.63
C LEU A 38 13.53 15.47 -3.31
N VAL A 39 13.40 14.14 -3.28
CA VAL A 39 13.09 13.38 -2.06
C VAL A 39 14.23 13.50 -1.04
N GLU A 40 15.48 13.46 -1.46
CA GLU A 40 16.62 13.64 -0.54
C GLU A 40 16.64 15.05 0.08
N GLN A 41 16.27 16.09 -0.68
CA GLN A 41 16.22 17.48 -0.20
C GLN A 41 15.00 17.75 0.68
N GLU A 42 13.81 17.40 0.20
CA GLU A 42 12.53 17.89 0.73
C GLU A 42 11.63 16.76 1.27
N GLY A 43 12.00 15.50 1.06
CA GLY A 43 11.17 14.35 1.41
C GLY A 43 11.08 14.08 2.91
N GLN A 44 10.05 13.33 3.28
CA GLN A 44 9.96 12.72 4.62
C GLN A 44 10.96 11.56 4.75
N GLU A 45 11.22 11.12 5.98
CA GLU A 45 12.23 10.10 6.26
C GLU A 45 11.93 8.74 5.60
N ALA A 46 10.67 8.31 5.53
CA ALA A 46 10.33 7.01 4.91
C ALA A 46 10.68 6.97 3.40
N PRO A 47 10.24 7.92 2.56
CA PRO A 47 10.72 8.02 1.17
C PRO A 47 12.25 8.11 1.04
N LYS A 48 12.94 8.88 1.89
CA LYS A 48 14.42 8.96 1.87
C LYS A 48 15.06 7.60 2.14
N ALA A 49 14.59 6.90 3.16
CA ALA A 49 15.07 5.56 3.51
C ALA A 49 14.85 4.57 2.36
N VAL A 50 13.72 4.67 1.65
CA VAL A 50 13.44 3.83 0.46
C VAL A 50 14.45 4.07 -0.67
N TYR A 51 14.78 5.32 -1.00
CA TYR A 51 15.79 5.60 -2.03
C TYR A 51 17.20 5.15 -1.61
N ARG A 52 17.59 5.41 -0.35
CA ARG A 52 18.90 4.97 0.17
C ARG A 52 19.03 3.45 0.17
N ALA A 53 17.99 2.74 0.60
CA ALA A 53 17.95 1.28 0.58
C ALA A 53 17.99 0.74 -0.85
N PHE A 54 17.32 1.38 -1.81
CA PHE A 54 17.42 0.99 -3.22
C PHE A 54 18.88 1.05 -3.72
N ASP A 55 19.60 2.14 -3.43
CA ASP A 55 20.99 2.28 -3.85
C ASP A 55 21.91 1.25 -3.18
N GLU A 56 21.71 1.01 -1.89
CA GLU A 56 22.43 0.00 -1.12
C GLU A 56 22.18 -1.42 -1.65
N TYR A 57 20.92 -1.82 -1.79
CA TYR A 57 20.56 -3.12 -2.34
C TYR A 57 21.05 -3.30 -3.77
N ASN A 58 20.95 -2.26 -4.62
CA ASN A 58 21.44 -2.31 -5.99
C ASN A 58 22.93 -2.64 -6.00
N ARG A 59 23.72 -1.94 -5.18
CA ARG A 59 25.15 -2.18 -5.03
C ARG A 59 25.47 -3.58 -4.50
N GLU A 60 24.74 -4.05 -3.48
CA GLU A 60 25.09 -5.26 -2.73
C GLU A 60 24.53 -6.57 -3.29
N HIS A 61 23.43 -6.50 -4.04
CA HIS A 61 22.65 -7.67 -4.45
C HIS A 61 22.45 -7.76 -5.96
N PHE A 62 22.65 -6.65 -6.66
CA PHE A 62 22.44 -6.55 -8.11
C PHE A 62 23.66 -5.98 -8.85
N ASP A 63 24.83 -5.94 -8.20
CA ASP A 63 26.11 -5.48 -8.73
C ASP A 63 26.09 -4.05 -9.32
N GLY A 64 25.18 -3.20 -8.81
CA GLY A 64 24.95 -1.85 -9.32
C GLY A 64 24.34 -1.80 -10.72
N ARG A 65 23.75 -2.90 -11.20
CA ARG A 65 23.27 -3.04 -12.59
C ARG A 65 21.87 -2.49 -12.83
N LEU A 66 21.10 -2.20 -11.78
CA LEU A 66 19.78 -1.60 -11.92
C LEU A 66 19.92 -0.09 -12.17
N GLY A 67 19.13 0.43 -13.11
CA GLY A 67 18.98 1.89 -13.23
C GLY A 67 18.15 2.46 -12.07
N GLN A 68 18.33 3.74 -11.74
CA GLN A 68 17.51 4.41 -10.74
C GLN A 68 16.02 4.25 -11.08
N SER A 69 15.28 3.58 -10.20
CA SER A 69 13.84 3.46 -10.32
C SER A 69 13.15 4.71 -9.79
N MET A 70 12.00 5.04 -10.37
CA MET A 70 11.08 6.01 -9.77
C MET A 70 10.34 5.31 -8.63
N LEU A 71 10.74 5.57 -7.39
CA LEU A 71 10.16 4.98 -6.19
C LEU A 71 9.06 5.90 -5.65
N LEU A 72 7.87 5.34 -5.46
CA LEU A 72 6.69 6.08 -5.03
C LEU A 72 5.96 5.31 -3.92
N ILE A 73 5.67 5.97 -2.81
CA ILE A 73 4.75 5.44 -1.80
C ILE A 73 3.34 5.88 -2.19
N THR A 74 2.70 5.07 -3.03
CA THR A 74 1.39 5.34 -3.63
C THR A 74 0.71 4.01 -3.93
N GLN A 75 -0.63 4.01 -4.01
CA GLN A 75 -1.39 2.79 -4.29
C GLN A 75 -0.94 2.09 -5.60
N PRO A 76 -0.51 0.80 -5.53
CA PRO A 76 -0.32 -0.05 -6.71
C PRO A 76 -1.59 -0.23 -7.55
N ALA A 77 -1.47 -0.85 -8.73
CA ALA A 77 -2.62 -1.04 -9.63
C ALA A 77 -3.80 -1.81 -8.99
N SER A 78 -3.50 -2.71 -8.06
CA SER A 78 -4.50 -3.46 -7.29
C SER A 78 -4.48 -3.05 -5.80
N PRO A 79 -5.64 -2.80 -5.16
CA PRO A 79 -5.74 -2.46 -3.73
C PRO A 79 -5.11 -3.49 -2.79
N ARG A 80 -5.09 -4.76 -3.21
CA ARG A 80 -4.58 -5.86 -2.40
C ARG A 80 -3.05 -5.94 -2.43
N THR A 81 -2.43 -5.49 -3.50
CA THR A 81 -0.99 -5.58 -3.74
C THR A 81 -0.20 -4.64 -2.82
N LEU A 82 0.96 -5.10 -2.36
CA LEU A 82 1.87 -4.37 -1.46
C LEU A 82 2.83 -3.46 -2.21
N GLY A 83 3.32 -3.91 -3.36
CA GLY A 83 4.12 -3.11 -4.28
C GLY A 83 3.99 -3.63 -5.72
N ASP A 84 4.39 -2.81 -6.68
CA ASP A 84 4.56 -3.29 -8.06
C ASP A 84 5.73 -2.61 -8.76
N TYR A 85 6.45 -3.41 -9.56
CA TYR A 85 7.37 -2.93 -10.59
C TYR A 85 6.63 -2.77 -11.93
N VAL A 86 6.78 -1.59 -12.53
CA VAL A 86 6.24 -1.24 -13.84
C VAL A 86 7.41 -0.98 -14.80
N PRO A 87 7.68 -1.88 -15.76
CA PRO A 87 8.76 -1.72 -16.75
C PRO A 87 8.70 -0.42 -17.53
N ARG A 88 7.49 -0.02 -17.93
CA ARG A 88 7.18 1.24 -18.60
C ARG A 88 5.72 1.60 -18.36
N ASP A 89 5.46 2.82 -17.93
CA ASP A 89 4.10 3.29 -17.69
C ASP A 89 3.42 3.90 -18.93
N ALA A 90 2.17 4.34 -18.78
CA ALA A 90 1.38 4.96 -19.85
C ALA A 90 1.98 6.28 -20.39
N HIS A 91 2.83 6.94 -19.60
CA HIS A 91 3.56 8.15 -20.02
C HIS A 91 4.90 7.82 -20.69
N GLY A 92 5.27 6.54 -20.76
CA GLY A 92 6.53 6.08 -21.31
C GLY A 92 7.69 6.16 -20.33
N ILE A 93 7.45 6.47 -19.05
CA ILE A 93 8.48 6.51 -18.01
C ILE A 93 8.87 5.06 -17.68
N PRO A 94 10.15 4.67 -17.81
CA PRO A 94 10.58 3.33 -17.50
C PRO A 94 10.75 3.13 -15.99
N SER A 95 10.68 1.86 -15.55
CA SER A 95 11.15 1.39 -14.25
C SER A 95 10.62 2.21 -13.06
N ARG A 96 9.34 2.01 -12.80
CA ARG A 96 8.67 2.59 -11.64
C ARG A 96 8.38 1.49 -10.64
N ILE A 97 8.67 1.77 -9.37
CA ILE A 97 8.30 0.90 -8.26
C ILE A 97 7.31 1.68 -7.39
N ARG A 98 6.13 1.11 -7.17
CA ARG A 98 5.13 1.66 -6.23
C ARG A 98 5.04 0.79 -4.99
N ILE A 99 4.87 1.41 -3.84
CA ILE A 99 4.69 0.75 -2.55
C ILE A 99 3.37 1.27 -1.96
N ALA A 100 2.49 0.36 -1.56
CA ALA A 100 1.21 0.71 -0.97
C ALA A 100 1.43 1.45 0.36
N PRO A 101 0.76 2.60 0.61
CA PRO A 101 0.90 3.36 1.85
C PRO A 101 0.60 2.55 3.12
N LYS A 102 -0.30 1.55 3.02
CA LYS A 102 -0.61 0.63 4.12
C LYS A 102 0.62 -0.14 4.67
N CYS A 103 1.70 -0.26 3.88
CA CYS A 103 2.94 -0.88 4.33
C CYS A 103 3.64 -0.03 5.40
N GLU A 104 3.49 1.30 5.37
CA GLU A 104 4.07 2.20 6.37
C GLU A 104 3.44 2.02 7.75
N ALA A 105 2.18 1.62 7.80
CA ALA A 105 1.49 1.31 9.05
C ALA A 105 2.05 0.05 9.76
N VAL A 106 2.79 -0.80 9.04
CA VAL A 106 3.48 -1.95 9.62
C VAL A 106 4.75 -1.48 10.31
N CYS A 107 5.79 -1.16 9.52
CA CYS A 107 7.03 -0.53 9.95
C CYS A 107 7.92 -0.26 8.72
N LEU A 108 9.00 0.51 8.89
CA LEU A 108 9.97 0.77 7.82
C LEU A 108 10.59 -0.52 7.27
N ALA A 109 10.94 -1.49 8.12
CA ALA A 109 11.54 -2.76 7.66
C ALA A 109 10.62 -3.52 6.68
N TYR A 110 9.30 -3.44 6.88
CA TYR A 110 8.33 -4.03 5.96
C TYR A 110 8.30 -3.31 4.61
N VAL A 111 8.34 -1.98 4.61
CA VAL A 111 8.46 -1.16 3.40
C VAL A 111 9.73 -1.52 2.62
N LEU A 112 10.86 -1.65 3.31
CA LEU A 112 12.14 -1.99 2.68
C LEU A 112 12.15 -3.40 2.08
N ASP A 113 11.50 -4.37 2.74
CA ASP A 113 11.33 -5.72 2.21
C ASP A 113 10.43 -5.75 0.95
N VAL A 114 9.40 -4.90 0.90
CA VAL A 114 8.59 -4.72 -0.33
C VAL A 114 9.43 -4.11 -1.44
N VAL A 115 10.25 -3.09 -1.16
CA VAL A 115 11.18 -2.51 -2.15
C VAL A 115 12.12 -3.57 -2.70
N LEU A 116 12.74 -4.36 -1.82
CA LEU A 116 13.67 -5.41 -2.23
C LEU A 116 12.99 -6.47 -3.10
N HIS A 117 11.74 -6.84 -2.81
CA HIS A 117 10.94 -7.71 -3.67
C HIS A 117 10.79 -7.12 -5.09
N GLU A 118 10.35 -5.86 -5.18
CA GLU A 118 10.14 -5.21 -6.49
C GLU A 118 11.46 -4.99 -7.24
N MET A 119 12.60 -4.85 -6.55
CA MET A 119 13.91 -4.79 -7.18
C MET A 119 14.32 -6.11 -7.86
N VAL A 120 13.86 -7.27 -7.37
CA VAL A 120 14.08 -8.55 -8.07
C VAL A 120 13.30 -8.58 -9.39
N HIS A 121 12.09 -8.01 -9.45
CA HIS A 121 11.38 -7.82 -10.71
C HIS A 121 12.08 -6.82 -11.64
N ALA A 122 12.61 -5.72 -11.09
CA ALA A 122 13.41 -4.78 -11.87
C ALA A 122 14.64 -5.47 -12.47
N TRP A 123 15.32 -6.32 -11.71
CA TRP A 123 16.46 -7.12 -12.19
C TRP A 123 16.06 -8.09 -13.30
N GLN A 124 14.98 -8.84 -13.14
CA GLN A 124 14.47 -9.73 -14.19
C GLN A 124 14.24 -8.99 -15.51
N HIS A 125 13.65 -7.79 -15.45
CA HIS A 125 13.40 -6.99 -16.64
C HIS A 125 14.68 -6.35 -17.21
N GLU A 126 15.43 -5.61 -16.39
CA GLU A 126 16.51 -4.75 -16.87
C GLU A 126 17.79 -5.51 -17.17
N VAL A 127 18.03 -6.60 -16.44
CA VAL A 127 19.29 -7.34 -16.51
C VAL A 127 19.13 -8.63 -17.32
N LEU A 128 17.99 -9.31 -17.18
CA LEU A 128 17.75 -10.58 -17.86
C LEU A 128 16.86 -10.48 -19.09
N ASP A 129 16.23 -9.32 -19.33
CA ASP A 129 15.21 -9.12 -20.37
C ASP A 129 14.12 -10.21 -20.34
N ASN A 130 13.74 -10.64 -19.13
CA ASN A 130 12.81 -11.74 -18.93
C ASN A 130 12.08 -11.65 -17.59
N LEU A 131 10.84 -11.16 -17.64
CA LEU A 131 9.92 -11.10 -16.50
C LEU A 131 9.26 -12.43 -16.13
N GLU A 132 9.58 -13.54 -16.80
CA GLU A 132 8.98 -14.86 -16.54
C GLU A 132 7.44 -14.83 -16.51
N GLN A 133 6.80 -14.22 -17.53
CA GLN A 133 5.34 -13.94 -17.55
C GLN A 133 4.45 -15.16 -17.25
N GLY A 134 4.88 -16.37 -17.64
CA GLY A 134 4.16 -17.62 -17.32
C GLY A 134 4.12 -17.98 -15.82
N TYR A 135 4.84 -17.23 -14.99
CA TYR A 135 4.88 -17.33 -13.53
C TYR A 135 4.46 -16.02 -12.84
N GLU A 136 3.81 -15.10 -13.56
CA GLU A 136 3.39 -13.79 -13.04
C GLU A 136 4.54 -12.95 -12.47
N GLY A 137 5.78 -13.19 -12.93
CA GLY A 137 6.97 -12.55 -12.36
C GLY A 137 7.76 -13.41 -11.37
N HIS A 138 7.16 -14.44 -10.77
CA HIS A 138 7.75 -15.20 -9.66
C HIS A 138 8.26 -16.59 -10.07
N GLY A 139 8.94 -16.66 -11.23
CA GLY A 139 9.46 -17.89 -11.79
C GLY A 139 10.75 -18.42 -11.14
N PRO A 140 11.37 -19.47 -11.72
CA PRO A 140 12.62 -20.02 -11.23
C PRO A 140 13.74 -19.00 -11.04
N ARG A 141 13.91 -18.04 -11.97
CA ARG A 141 14.98 -17.03 -11.84
C ARG A 141 14.69 -16.03 -10.73
N PHE A 142 13.43 -15.65 -10.54
CA PHE A 142 13.02 -14.86 -9.38
C PHE A 142 13.40 -15.57 -8.07
N ALA A 143 12.97 -16.83 -7.92
CA ALA A 143 13.21 -17.60 -6.71
C ALA A 143 14.71 -17.83 -6.47
N GLU A 144 15.50 -18.06 -7.51
CA GLU A 144 16.96 -18.16 -7.43
C GLU A 144 17.59 -16.88 -6.88
N LYS A 145 17.23 -15.71 -7.43
CA LYS A 145 17.73 -14.43 -6.92
C LYS A 145 17.27 -14.14 -5.50
N CYS A 146 16.03 -14.47 -5.14
CA CYS A 146 15.54 -14.39 -3.76
C CYS A 146 16.34 -15.27 -2.80
N ASN A 147 16.68 -16.49 -3.21
CA ASN A 147 17.47 -17.42 -2.38
C ASN A 147 18.93 -16.97 -2.26
N GLU A 148 19.52 -16.44 -3.33
CA GLU A 148 20.86 -15.84 -3.30
C GLU A 148 20.94 -14.69 -2.28
N ILE A 149 19.97 -13.76 -2.32
CA ILE A 149 19.91 -12.63 -1.39
C ILE A 149 19.55 -13.14 0.02
N GLY A 150 18.55 -14.03 0.12
CA GLY A 150 18.09 -14.60 1.37
C GLY A 150 19.19 -15.33 2.14
N ALA A 151 20.10 -16.02 1.45
CA ALA A 151 21.26 -16.66 2.06
C ALA A 151 22.17 -15.65 2.79
N LYS A 152 22.35 -14.44 2.25
CA LYS A 152 23.12 -13.35 2.90
C LYS A 152 22.44 -12.87 4.19
N PHE A 153 21.13 -13.01 4.30
CA PHE A 153 20.33 -12.65 5.47
C PHE A 153 20.04 -13.84 6.40
N GLY A 154 20.52 -15.04 6.08
CA GLY A 154 20.19 -16.26 6.83
C GLY A 154 18.71 -16.66 6.74
N LEU A 155 18.02 -16.32 5.65
CA LEU A 155 16.61 -16.64 5.44
C LEU A 155 16.42 -18.03 4.83
N ALA A 156 15.27 -18.65 5.12
CA ALA A 156 14.89 -19.91 4.52
C ALA A 156 14.66 -19.78 3.01
N GLU A 157 14.92 -20.86 2.27
CA GLU A 157 14.73 -20.89 0.82
C GLU A 157 13.25 -20.86 0.42
N VAL A 158 12.97 -20.19 -0.70
CA VAL A 158 11.67 -20.15 -1.37
C VAL A 158 11.70 -20.94 -2.68
N ALA A 159 10.51 -21.28 -3.17
CA ALA A 159 10.29 -21.90 -4.47
C ALA A 159 9.19 -21.16 -5.25
N PRO A 160 9.20 -21.19 -6.60
CA PRO A 160 8.22 -20.45 -7.42
C PRO A 160 6.75 -20.69 -7.02
N LYS A 161 6.41 -21.94 -6.71
CA LYS A 161 5.04 -22.35 -6.31
C LYS A 161 4.90 -22.80 -4.86
N GLY A 162 5.94 -22.66 -4.03
CA GLY A 162 5.98 -23.17 -2.65
C GLY A 162 5.74 -24.69 -2.57
N ARG A 163 6.80 -25.49 -2.67
CA ARG A 163 6.70 -26.97 -2.66
C ARG A 163 7.81 -27.58 -1.81
N ARG A 164 7.58 -28.79 -1.30
CA ARG A 164 8.56 -29.57 -0.51
C ARG A 164 9.05 -28.80 0.73
N GLY A 165 8.11 -28.18 1.46
CA GLY A 165 8.42 -27.41 2.67
C GLY A 165 8.97 -26.00 2.43
N LYS A 166 9.16 -25.57 1.18
CA LYS A 166 9.59 -24.19 0.86
C LYS A 166 8.40 -23.27 0.71
N ALA A 167 8.52 -22.04 1.20
CA ALA A 167 7.52 -20.99 1.01
C ALA A 167 7.45 -20.54 -0.46
N LYS A 168 6.35 -19.88 -0.84
CA LYS A 168 6.15 -19.34 -2.20
C LYS A 168 6.98 -18.06 -2.38
N ALA A 169 7.75 -18.01 -3.46
CA ALA A 169 8.62 -16.87 -3.78
C ALA A 169 7.85 -15.54 -3.98
N ALA A 170 6.59 -15.61 -4.40
CA ALA A 170 5.72 -14.44 -4.57
C ALA A 170 5.50 -13.60 -3.29
N HIS A 171 5.85 -14.13 -2.12
CA HIS A 171 5.73 -13.43 -0.84
C HIS A 171 7.09 -13.18 -0.17
N TRP A 172 8.20 -13.45 -0.87
CA TRP A 172 9.55 -13.22 -0.35
C TRP A 172 9.84 -11.72 -0.25
N PRO A 173 10.61 -11.22 0.74
CA PRO A 173 11.19 -11.96 1.86
C PRO A 173 10.23 -12.15 3.04
N MET A 174 9.05 -11.50 3.01
CA MET A 174 8.11 -11.46 4.13
C MET A 174 7.68 -12.84 4.62
N CYS A 175 7.49 -13.80 3.72
CA CYS A 175 7.08 -15.17 4.07
C CYS A 175 8.18 -16.02 4.74
N VAL A 176 9.43 -15.56 4.76
CA VAL A 176 10.58 -16.29 5.34
C VAL A 176 11.36 -15.48 6.37
N ARG A 177 10.93 -14.25 6.71
CA ARG A 177 11.44 -13.54 7.89
C ARG A 177 11.10 -14.30 9.17
N PRO A 178 11.93 -14.21 10.24
CA PRO A 178 11.55 -14.75 11.55
C PRO A 178 10.24 -14.15 12.06
N GLU A 179 9.53 -14.88 12.92
CA GLU A 179 8.33 -14.35 13.57
C GLU A 179 8.65 -13.10 14.40
N GLY A 180 7.77 -12.12 14.38
CA GLY A 180 7.95 -10.86 15.12
C GLY A 180 8.99 -9.91 14.54
N TYR A 181 9.61 -10.25 13.40
CA TYR A 181 10.59 -9.40 12.72
C TYR A 181 10.06 -8.00 12.41
N TYR A 182 8.77 -7.87 12.08
CA TYR A 182 8.13 -6.58 11.81
C TYR A 182 7.52 -5.91 13.04
N GLY A 183 7.74 -6.46 14.24
CA GLY A 183 7.26 -5.90 15.50
C GLY A 183 5.78 -6.19 15.79
N PRO A 184 5.10 -5.32 16.55
CA PRO A 184 3.71 -5.55 16.98
C PRO A 184 2.70 -5.60 15.83
N ASN A 185 2.96 -4.88 14.74
CA ASN A 185 2.06 -4.79 13.59
C ASN A 185 2.37 -5.83 12.51
N ASP A 186 3.11 -6.89 12.84
CA ASP A 186 3.49 -7.95 11.89
C ASP A 186 2.23 -8.54 11.23
N PRO A 187 2.05 -8.40 9.90
CA PRO A 187 0.81 -8.78 9.23
C PRO A 187 0.56 -10.29 9.27
N ARG A 188 1.57 -11.10 9.62
CA ARG A 188 1.45 -12.56 9.73
C ARG A 188 0.69 -12.98 10.98
N LYS A 189 0.78 -12.21 12.07
CA LYS A 189 0.05 -12.52 13.32
C LYS A 189 -1.46 -12.49 13.15
N ARG A 190 -1.96 -11.62 12.27
CA ARG A 190 -3.41 -11.47 12.02
C ARG A 190 -4.05 -12.73 11.43
N CYS A 191 -3.28 -13.58 10.74
CA CYS A 191 -3.82 -14.81 10.18
C CYS A 191 -4.11 -15.88 11.25
N ASP A 192 -3.32 -15.90 12.32
CA ASP A 192 -3.49 -16.89 13.40
C ASP A 192 -4.67 -16.50 14.31
N ASP A 193 -4.84 -15.20 14.59
CA ASP A 193 -5.95 -14.68 15.40
C ASP A 193 -7.32 -14.84 14.68
N GLU A 194 -7.37 -14.66 13.36
CA GLU A 194 -8.61 -14.81 12.58
C GLU A 194 -9.02 -16.29 12.37
N GLU A 195 -8.09 -17.24 12.34
CA GLU A 195 -8.41 -18.68 12.29
C GLU A 195 -8.93 -19.21 13.63
N GLU A 196 -8.40 -18.76 14.77
CA GLU A 196 -8.96 -19.09 16.09
C GLU A 196 -10.36 -18.49 16.29
N ASP A 197 -10.62 -17.26 15.84
CA ASP A 197 -11.94 -16.64 15.93
C ASP A 197 -12.97 -17.25 14.96
N ALA A 198 -12.55 -17.71 13.78
CA ALA A 198 -13.43 -18.35 12.79
C ALA A 198 -13.90 -19.76 13.19
N ALA A 199 -13.14 -20.47 14.02
CA ALA A 199 -13.54 -21.78 14.52
C ALA A 199 -14.53 -21.72 15.71
N GLY A 200 -14.74 -20.54 16.31
CA GLY A 200 -15.51 -20.39 17.55
C GLY A 200 -16.67 -19.39 17.54
N ARG A 201 -16.73 -18.42 16.62
CA ARG A 201 -17.79 -17.39 16.66
C ARG A 201 -18.97 -17.70 15.74
N ALA A 202 -20.09 -18.09 16.37
CA ALA A 202 -21.40 -17.82 15.80
C ALA A 202 -21.50 -16.32 15.46
N LYS A 203 -22.02 -16.00 14.26
CA LYS A 203 -22.21 -14.62 13.79
C LYS A 203 -22.84 -13.76 14.89
N PRO A 204 -22.16 -12.71 15.39
CA PRO A 204 -22.81 -11.80 16.31
C PRO A 204 -23.90 -11.03 15.57
N GLU A 205 -25.08 -10.97 16.19
CA GLU A 205 -26.16 -10.06 15.85
C GLU A 205 -25.63 -8.60 15.87
N PRO A 206 -26.14 -7.71 15.01
CA PRO A 206 -25.62 -6.35 14.85
C PRO A 206 -25.61 -5.59 16.19
N GLY A 207 -24.40 -5.19 16.59
CA GLY A 207 -24.05 -4.74 17.93
C GLY A 207 -24.51 -3.34 18.33
N SER A 208 -24.64 -3.17 19.65
CA SER A 208 -25.07 -1.96 20.34
C SER A 208 -24.06 -0.80 20.23
N ALA A 209 -24.51 0.42 20.54
CA ALA A 209 -23.72 1.66 20.51
C ALA A 209 -22.40 1.63 21.33
N ALA A 210 -22.25 0.67 22.25
CA ALA A 210 -21.01 0.47 23.00
C ALA A 210 -19.84 -0.04 22.13
N GLU A 211 -20.09 -0.87 21.11
CA GLU A 211 -19.03 -1.44 20.26
C GLU A 211 -18.44 -0.41 19.28
N MET A 212 -19.27 0.47 18.71
CA MET A 212 -18.76 1.59 17.89
C MET A 212 -17.84 2.55 18.67
N THR A 213 -17.91 2.52 19.99
CA THR A 213 -17.16 3.41 20.88
C THR A 213 -15.73 2.89 21.12
N SER A 214 -15.46 1.57 21.04
CA SER A 214 -14.09 1.05 21.21
C SER A 214 -13.25 1.22 19.93
N VAL A 215 -13.87 1.05 18.75
CA VAL A 215 -13.20 1.21 17.45
C VAL A 215 -12.55 2.59 17.26
N LEU A 216 -13.20 3.66 17.76
CA LEU A 216 -12.66 5.02 17.66
C LEU A 216 -11.41 5.24 18.53
N VAL A 217 -11.28 4.50 19.62
CA VAL A 217 -10.17 4.64 20.59
C VAL A 217 -8.99 3.75 20.19
N GLU A 218 -9.25 2.61 19.55
CA GLU A 218 -8.25 1.63 19.13
C GLU A 218 -7.30 2.12 18.03
N GLY A 219 -7.68 3.16 17.28
CA GLY A 219 -6.86 3.74 16.20
C GLY A 219 -5.90 4.85 16.62
N LEU A 220 -5.91 5.29 17.88
CA LEU A 220 -5.06 6.39 18.36
C LEU A 220 -3.67 5.90 18.76
N ASP A 221 -2.64 6.70 18.45
CA ASP A 221 -1.32 6.44 19.00
C ASP A 221 -1.24 6.79 20.50
N LYS A 222 -0.12 6.43 21.14
CA LYS A 222 0.05 6.64 22.59
C LYS A 222 0.07 8.12 22.98
N LEU A 223 0.57 9.00 22.11
CA LEU A 223 0.69 10.43 22.39
C LEU A 223 -0.69 11.10 22.26
N ASP A 224 -1.43 10.77 21.21
CA ASP A 224 -2.80 11.23 20.99
C ASP A 224 -3.72 10.78 22.13
N LEU A 225 -3.59 9.53 22.59
CA LEU A 225 -4.39 9.03 23.70
C LEU A 225 -4.12 9.79 25.00
N VAL A 226 -2.88 10.21 25.27
CA VAL A 226 -2.53 11.04 26.43
C VAL A 226 -3.19 12.41 26.32
N PHE A 227 -3.12 13.04 25.15
CA PHE A 227 -3.78 14.33 24.90
C PHE A 227 -5.30 14.23 25.11
N PHE A 228 -5.95 13.23 24.49
CA PHE A 228 -7.41 13.07 24.61
C PHE A 228 -7.85 12.71 26.02
N ARG A 229 -7.05 11.96 26.79
CA ARG A 229 -7.33 11.72 28.22
C ARG A 229 -7.28 13.01 29.04
N ALA A 230 -6.31 13.89 28.76
CA ALA A 230 -6.23 15.18 29.45
C ALA A 230 -7.45 16.06 29.15
N VAL A 231 -7.86 16.16 27.88
CA VAL A 231 -9.05 16.92 27.46
C VAL A 231 -10.33 16.32 28.06
N ALA A 232 -10.46 15.00 28.01
CA ALA A 232 -11.57 14.26 28.61
C ALA A 232 -11.68 14.50 30.12
N GLY A 233 -10.56 14.43 30.83
CA GLY A 233 -10.48 14.75 32.25
C GLY A 233 -10.89 16.19 32.56
N ALA A 234 -10.44 17.16 31.78
CA ALA A 234 -10.80 18.57 31.95
C ALA A 234 -12.30 18.83 31.69
N LYS A 235 -12.92 18.08 30.79
CA LYS A 235 -14.35 18.18 30.46
C LYS A 235 -15.27 17.31 31.35
N GLY A 236 -14.71 16.41 32.15
CA GLY A 236 -15.49 15.40 32.89
C GLY A 236 -16.23 14.42 31.98
N LEU A 237 -15.70 14.15 30.78
CA LEU A 237 -16.32 13.30 29.77
C LEU A 237 -15.46 12.04 29.50
N PRO A 238 -16.05 10.94 29.01
CA PRO A 238 -15.26 9.83 28.46
C PRO A 238 -14.47 10.26 27.22
N VAL A 239 -13.27 9.68 27.01
CA VAL A 239 -12.41 9.96 25.84
C VAL A 239 -13.17 9.80 24.52
N ALA A 240 -13.99 8.76 24.40
CA ALA A 240 -14.75 8.51 23.19
C ALA A 240 -15.86 9.55 22.93
N ALA A 241 -16.40 10.20 23.98
CA ALA A 241 -17.33 11.30 23.81
C ALA A 241 -16.62 12.54 23.24
N VAL A 242 -15.41 12.84 23.73
CA VAL A 242 -14.58 13.93 23.20
C VAL A 242 -14.20 13.70 21.75
N LEU A 243 -13.77 12.49 21.39
CA LEU A 243 -13.44 12.13 20.00
C LEU A 243 -14.66 12.28 19.09
N ARG A 244 -15.82 11.79 19.54
CA ARG A 244 -17.07 11.90 18.79
C ARG A 244 -17.47 13.36 18.55
N GLU A 245 -17.35 14.23 19.56
CA GLU A 245 -17.59 15.68 19.39
C GLU A 245 -16.65 16.29 18.35
N LEU A 246 -15.36 15.98 18.43
CA LEU A 246 -14.35 16.51 17.50
C LEU A 246 -14.62 16.07 16.06
N VAL A 247 -14.94 14.79 15.84
CA VAL A 247 -15.26 14.26 14.52
C VAL A 247 -16.50 14.93 13.93
N ILE A 248 -17.54 15.14 14.73
CA ILE A 248 -18.76 15.84 14.29
C ILE A 248 -18.44 17.30 13.94
N GLU A 249 -17.66 17.99 14.77
CA GLU A 249 -17.26 19.38 14.51
C GLU A 249 -16.47 19.51 13.20
N GLU A 250 -15.49 18.62 12.98
CA GLU A 250 -14.67 18.65 11.78
C GLU A 250 -15.47 18.28 10.52
N ALA A 251 -16.35 17.28 10.63
CA ALA A 251 -17.26 16.93 9.55
C ALA A 251 -18.18 18.10 9.16
N ARG A 252 -18.66 18.88 10.15
CA ARG A 252 -19.46 20.11 9.88
C ARG A 252 -18.64 21.16 9.14
N LYS A 253 -17.38 21.40 9.51
CA LYS A 253 -16.49 22.33 8.78
C LYS A 253 -16.32 21.90 7.33
N ILE A 254 -16.06 20.60 7.09
CA ILE A 254 -15.93 20.06 5.74
C ILE A 254 -17.23 20.22 4.95
N ALA A 255 -18.38 19.93 5.56
CA ALA A 255 -19.69 20.11 4.90
C ALA A 255 -19.93 21.57 4.48
N GLN A 256 -19.55 22.54 5.32
CA GLN A 256 -19.64 23.98 5.01
C GLN A 256 -18.75 24.40 3.83
N THR A 257 -17.63 23.71 3.61
CA THR A 257 -16.75 23.98 2.44
C THR A 257 -17.27 23.41 1.12
N GLY A 258 -18.45 22.77 1.09
CA GLY A 258 -19.17 22.41 -0.14
C GLY A 258 -19.52 20.93 -0.30
N SER A 259 -19.25 20.08 0.70
CA SER A 259 -19.61 18.65 0.63
C SER A 259 -21.08 18.40 1.01
N LYS A 260 -21.98 18.44 0.01
CA LYS A 260 -23.42 18.21 0.21
C LYS A 260 -23.76 16.82 0.76
N SER A 261 -23.01 15.80 0.36
CA SER A 261 -23.23 14.42 0.83
C SER A 261 -22.90 14.28 2.31
N LEU A 262 -21.81 14.91 2.76
CA LEU A 262 -21.43 14.86 4.18
C LEU A 262 -22.43 15.61 5.06
N GLY A 263 -22.98 16.73 4.58
CA GLY A 263 -24.06 17.45 5.27
C GLY A 263 -25.29 16.56 5.51
N ALA A 264 -25.75 15.84 4.48
CA ALA A 264 -26.90 14.95 4.60
C ALA A 264 -26.67 13.81 5.61
N VAL A 265 -25.46 13.24 5.64
CA VAL A 265 -25.08 12.20 6.62
C VAL A 265 -25.06 12.75 8.05
N LEU A 266 -24.56 13.97 8.26
CA LEU A 266 -24.57 14.61 9.57
C LEU A 266 -26.00 14.87 10.07
N ASP A 267 -26.88 15.36 9.19
CA ASP A 267 -28.30 15.60 9.53
C ASP A 267 -29.02 14.30 9.93
N GLU A 268 -28.76 13.20 9.22
CA GLU A 268 -29.33 11.89 9.54
C GLU A 268 -28.78 11.34 10.86
N TYR A 269 -27.47 11.46 11.08
CA TYR A 269 -26.83 11.06 12.33
C TYR A 269 -27.41 11.83 13.54
N GLU A 270 -27.59 13.14 13.43
CA GLU A 270 -28.16 13.96 14.51
C GLU A 270 -29.63 13.60 14.80
N LYS A 271 -30.43 13.31 13.77
CA LYS A 271 -31.79 12.80 13.94
C LYS A 271 -31.83 11.48 14.70
N LEU A 272 -30.96 10.53 14.33
CA LEU A 272 -30.87 9.24 15.01
C LEU A 272 -30.41 9.39 16.46
N ARG A 273 -29.45 10.29 16.72
CA ARG A 273 -28.99 10.58 18.08
C ARG A 273 -30.10 11.17 18.95
N ALA A 274 -30.88 12.13 18.42
CA ALA A 274 -31.99 12.72 19.13
C ALA A 274 -33.10 11.69 19.44
N ALA A 275 -33.35 10.75 18.53
CA ALA A 275 -34.31 9.67 18.73
C ALA A 275 -33.84 8.62 19.76
N GLY A 276 -32.52 8.40 19.88
CA GLY A 276 -31.93 7.46 20.84
C GLY A 276 -31.93 7.96 22.29
N ALA A 277 -31.71 9.27 22.49
CA ALA A 277 -31.65 9.86 23.84
C ALA A 277 -32.95 9.70 24.65
N GLY A 278 -34.10 9.57 23.98
CA GLY A 278 -35.39 9.36 24.65
C GLY A 278 -35.66 7.93 25.16
N LYS A 279 -34.77 6.96 24.90
CA LYS A 279 -34.93 5.55 25.32
C LYS A 279 -34.11 5.15 26.55
N GLU A 280 -33.16 5.97 26.99
CA GLU A 280 -32.33 5.67 28.17
C GLU A 280 -32.88 6.29 29.48
N GLU A 281 -33.93 7.12 29.41
CA GLU A 281 -34.54 7.79 30.58
C GLU A 281 -35.85 7.14 31.10
N SER A 282 -36.20 5.95 30.61
CA SER A 282 -37.37 5.15 31.06
C SER A 282 -36.97 3.80 31.63
#